data_AF-A0A9E0KDF4-F1
#
_entry.id   AF-A0A9E0KDF4-F1
#
_cell.length_a   1.000
_cell.length_b   1.000
_cell.length_c   1.000
_cell.angle_alpha   90.00
_cell.angle_beta   90.00
_cell.angle_gamma   90.00
#
_symmetry.space_group_name_H-M   'P 1'
#
loop_
_entity.id
_entity.type
_entity.pdbx_description
1 polymer ?
#
loop_
_entity_poly.entity_id
_entity_poly.type
_entity_poly.pdbx_seq_one_letter_code
_entity_poly.pdbx_strand_id
1 'polypeptide(L)'
;MASGKLASARIAFQTSPLVDTFLLYTVPKDVVVTANIRVVNVSKGSGSTSMGASCSVLIGSGESPGVGDMVGLFVMEPDAMIEITGMVMSPGEKVWVRFEKSGGVLNVRAYGFEEPI
;
A
#
# COMPACT_ATOMS: atom_id res chain seq x y z
N MET A 1 -3.72 -19.78 -2.55
CA MET A 1 -2.75 -19.71 -1.43
C MET A 1 -3.29 -18.69 -0.43
N ALA A 2 -3.83 -19.20 0.68
CA ALA A 2 -4.24 -18.59 1.96
C ALA A 2 -4.97 -17.21 1.97
N SER A 3 -6.28 -17.26 2.23
CA SER A 3 -6.93 -16.25 3.08
C SER A 3 -6.27 -16.26 4.46
N GLY A 4 -6.02 -15.08 5.05
CA GLY A 4 -5.58 -14.94 6.44
C GLY A 4 -4.11 -14.60 6.72
N LYS A 5 -3.25 -14.27 5.73
CA LYS A 5 -1.93 -13.68 6.02
C LYS A 5 -1.97 -12.18 5.77
N LEU A 6 -1.82 -11.42 6.84
CA LEU A 6 -1.58 -9.97 6.85
C LEU A 6 -0.73 -9.56 5.66
N ALA A 7 -1.33 -8.79 4.75
CA ALA A 7 -0.69 -8.31 3.54
C ALA A 7 0.26 -7.17 3.90
N SER A 8 1.53 -7.51 4.20
CA SER A 8 2.57 -6.53 4.46
C SER A 8 3.64 -6.56 3.38
N ALA A 9 4.06 -5.38 2.93
CA ALA A 9 5.20 -5.21 2.04
C ALA A 9 6.21 -4.26 2.69
N ARG A 10 7.49 -4.63 2.64
CA ARG A 10 8.60 -3.69 2.87
C ARG A 10 9.19 -3.35 1.51
N ILE A 11 9.15 -2.07 1.18
CA ILE A 11 9.55 -1.56 -0.12
C ILE A 11 10.74 -0.64 0.14
N ALA A 12 11.91 -1.00 -0.37
CA ALA A 12 13.14 -0.22 -0.25
C ALA A 12 13.69 0.04 -1.66
N PHE A 13 13.88 1.30 -2.03
CA PHE A 13 14.49 1.66 -3.31
C PHE A 13 15.95 2.04 -3.16
N GLN A 14 16.83 1.28 -3.79
CA GLN A 14 18.18 1.74 -4.14
C GLN A 14 18.17 2.13 -5.61
N THR A 15 18.14 3.44 -5.86
CA THR A 15 18.75 4.07 -7.06
C THR A 15 18.24 3.66 -8.46
N SER A 16 16.93 3.65 -8.72
CA SER A 16 16.42 3.65 -10.11
C SER A 16 14.98 4.21 -10.18
N PRO A 17 14.55 4.90 -11.25
CA PRO A 17 13.25 5.57 -11.33
C PRO A 17 12.09 4.63 -11.73
N LEU A 18 12.16 3.35 -11.37
CA LEU A 18 11.09 2.41 -11.70
C LEU A 18 9.96 2.55 -10.68
N VAL A 19 8.77 2.86 -11.19
CA VAL A 19 7.53 2.89 -10.41
C VAL A 19 7.14 1.45 -10.09
N ASP A 20 7.53 0.96 -8.92
CA ASP A 20 7.15 -0.38 -8.49
C ASP A 20 5.75 -0.38 -7.88
N THR A 21 4.91 -1.30 -8.36
CA THR A 21 3.56 -1.53 -7.86
C THR A 21 3.49 -2.90 -7.19
N PHE A 22 3.04 -2.93 -5.94
CA PHE A 22 2.95 -4.14 -5.13
C PHE A 22 1.50 -4.45 -4.82
N LEU A 23 1.05 -5.66 -5.16
CA LEU A 23 -0.24 -6.17 -4.70
C LEU A 23 -0.14 -6.46 -3.20
N LEU A 24 -0.98 -5.82 -2.41
CA LEU A 24 -1.10 -6.12 -1.00
C LEU A 24 -2.15 -7.21 -0.79
N TYR A 25 -3.37 -6.98 -1.25
CA TYR A 25 -4.49 -7.88 -0.93
C TYR A 25 -5.48 -8.00 -2.09
N THR A 26 -6.14 -9.15 -2.14
CA THR A 26 -7.23 -9.45 -3.07
C THR A 26 -8.45 -9.87 -2.26
N VAL A 27 -9.56 -9.18 -2.45
CA VAL A 27 -10.84 -9.52 -1.86
C VAL A 27 -11.33 -10.85 -2.44
N PRO A 28 -11.81 -11.80 -1.62
CA PRO A 28 -12.43 -13.01 -2.12
C PRO A 28 -13.63 -12.70 -3.03
N LYS A 29 -13.94 -13.61 -3.96
CA LYS A 29 -14.85 -13.34 -5.10
C LYS A 29 -16.33 -13.15 -4.74
N ASP A 30 -16.71 -13.38 -3.48
CA ASP A 30 -18.12 -13.37 -3.05
C ASP A 30 -18.37 -12.57 -1.76
N VAL A 31 -17.38 -11.78 -1.31
CA VAL A 31 -17.48 -11.01 -0.06
C VAL A 31 -17.13 -9.55 -0.30
N VAL A 32 -17.83 -8.67 0.41
CA VAL A 32 -17.39 -7.29 0.62
C VAL A 32 -16.46 -7.28 1.81
N VAL A 33 -15.38 -6.51 1.80
CA VAL A 33 -14.53 -6.35 2.99
C VAL A 33 -14.37 -4.89 3.33
N THR A 34 -14.22 -4.62 4.61
CA THR A 34 -13.63 -3.36 5.07
C THR A 34 -12.16 -3.59 5.35
N ALA A 35 -11.28 -2.73 4.84
CA ALA A 35 -9.84 -2.83 5.06
C ALA A 35 -9.24 -1.51 5.53
N ASN A 36 -8.21 -1.61 6.37
CA ASN A 36 -7.36 -0.51 6.78
C ASN A 36 -5.97 -0.70 6.15
N ILE A 37 -5.36 0.39 5.68
CA ILE A 37 -4.00 0.39 5.15
C ILE A 37 -3.16 1.35 5.95
N ARG A 38 -2.05 0.86 6.48
CA ARG A 38 -1.04 1.65 7.17
C ARG A 38 0.23 1.68 6.35
N VAL A 39 0.72 2.88 6.08
CA VAL A 39 2.01 3.16 5.46
C VAL A 39 2.90 3.82 6.49
N VAL A 40 4.15 3.36 6.61
CA VAL A 40 5.16 3.94 7.50
C VAL A 40 6.44 4.17 6.72
N ASN A 41 6.94 5.40 6.73
CA ASN A 41 8.25 5.71 6.19
C ASN A 41 9.32 5.37 7.25
N VAL A 42 9.99 4.23 7.09
CA VAL A 42 11.01 3.75 8.04
C VAL A 42 12.43 4.11 7.61
N SER A 43 12.57 5.16 6.79
CA SER A 43 13.87 5.67 6.35
C SER A 43 14.66 6.23 7.52
N LYS A 44 15.48 5.39 8.16
CA LYS A 44 16.44 5.82 9.19
C LYS A 44 17.76 6.16 8.51
N GLY A 45 18.11 7.44 8.50
CA GLY A 45 19.41 7.88 8.01
C GLY A 45 20.52 7.42 8.96
N SER A 46 21.46 6.61 8.46
CA SER A 46 22.79 6.48 9.06
C SER A 46 23.63 7.69 8.62
N GLY A 47 23.32 8.88 9.16
CA GLY A 47 24.04 10.10 8.87
C GLY A 47 23.76 10.70 7.48
N SER A 48 23.25 11.93 7.47
CA SER A 48 22.98 12.77 6.31
C SER A 48 21.73 12.41 5.49
N THR A 49 20.70 13.25 5.68
CA THR A 49 19.44 13.37 4.92
C THR A 49 18.45 12.22 5.09
N SER A 50 17.55 12.44 6.04
CA SER A 50 16.20 11.88 6.09
C SER A 50 15.55 12.01 4.70
N MET A 51 15.27 10.89 4.03
CA MET A 51 14.69 10.90 2.68
C MET A 51 13.17 10.77 2.73
N GLY A 52 12.47 11.85 2.36
CA GLY A 52 11.03 11.80 2.13
C GLY A 52 10.66 10.80 1.04
N ALA A 53 9.58 10.05 1.24
CA ALA A 53 9.07 9.02 0.34
C ALA A 53 7.68 9.41 -0.16
N SER A 54 7.27 8.89 -1.31
CA SER A 54 5.86 8.99 -1.72
C SER A 54 5.35 7.70 -2.33
N CYS A 55 4.07 7.44 -2.06
CA CYS A 55 3.37 6.27 -2.60
C CYS A 55 1.91 6.59 -2.87
N SER A 56 1.33 5.87 -3.83
CA SER A 56 -0.10 5.86 -4.10
C SER A 56 -0.72 4.56 -3.62
N VAL A 57 -1.90 4.64 -3.04
CA VAL A 57 -2.76 3.46 -2.78
C VAL A 57 -3.76 3.37 -3.91
N LEU A 58 -3.90 2.17 -4.50
CA LEU A 58 -4.79 1.92 -5.62
C LEU A 58 -5.73 0.77 -5.32
N ILE A 59 -6.99 0.89 -5.71
CA ILE A 59 -8.03 -0.13 -5.57
C ILE A 59 -8.74 -0.31 -6.91
N GLY A 60 -8.87 -1.56 -7.35
CA GLY A 60 -9.52 -1.91 -8.61
C GLY A 60 -9.64 -3.41 -8.81
N SER A 61 -10.42 -3.83 -9.80
CA SER A 61 -10.72 -5.25 -10.07
C SER A 61 -9.83 -5.89 -11.15
N GLY A 62 -8.95 -5.11 -11.78
CA GLY A 62 -8.07 -5.55 -12.86
C GLY A 62 -6.94 -6.48 -12.41
N GLU A 63 -6.16 -7.00 -13.36
CA GLU A 63 -4.91 -7.73 -13.07
C GLU A 63 -3.76 -6.81 -12.66
N SER A 64 -3.85 -5.54 -13.05
CA SER A 64 -2.96 -4.46 -12.66
C SER A 64 -3.76 -3.18 -12.43
N PRO A 65 -3.25 -2.22 -11.64
CA PRO A 65 -3.98 -0.99 -11.38
C PRO A 65 -4.01 -0.07 -12.60
N GLY A 66 -5.21 0.38 -12.97
CA GLY A 66 -5.46 1.40 -13.97
C GLY A 66 -5.24 2.83 -13.44
N VAL A 67 -5.36 3.82 -14.32
CA VAL A 67 -5.21 5.25 -13.97
C VAL A 67 -6.34 5.71 -13.03
N GLY A 68 -7.54 5.15 -13.18
CA GLY A 68 -8.71 5.50 -12.36
C GLY A 68 -8.74 4.84 -10.97
N ASP A 69 -7.82 3.92 -10.68
CA ASP A 69 -7.84 3.10 -9.46
C ASP A 69 -7.22 3.82 -8.26
N MET A 70 -6.64 5.01 -8.45
CA MET A 70 -5.93 5.73 -7.41
C MET A 70 -6.89 6.28 -6.35
N VAL A 71 -6.73 5.82 -5.11
CA VAL A 71 -7.47 6.30 -3.93
C VAL A 71 -6.81 7.52 -3.31
N GLY A 72 -5.47 7.56 -3.31
CA GLY A 72 -4.72 8.70 -2.79
C GLY A 72 -3.23 8.60 -3.05
N LEU A 73 -2.60 9.78 -3.14
CA LEU A 73 -1.16 9.97 -3.19
C LEU A 73 -0.69 10.51 -1.84
N PHE A 74 0.32 9.87 -1.27
CA PHE A 74 0.87 10.23 0.03
C PHE A 74 2.33 10.61 -0.11
N VAL A 75 2.68 11.80 0.39
CA VAL A 75 4.06 12.26 0.53
C VAL A 75 4.39 12.26 2.01
N MET A 76 5.46 11.57 2.37
CA MET A 76 5.76 11.21 3.74
C MET A 76 7.18 11.62 4.09
N GLU A 77 7.31 12.46 5.11
CA GLU A 77 8.58 12.68 5.78
C GLU A 77 9.08 11.39 6.44
N PRO A 78 10.37 11.28 6.76
CA PRO A 78 10.92 10.14 7.49
C PRO A 78 10.28 9.96 8.86
N ASP A 79 10.11 8.70 9.25
CA ASP A 79 9.38 8.26 10.44
C ASP A 79 7.89 8.67 10.48
N ALA A 80 7.37 9.29 9.41
CA ALA A 80 5.95 9.58 9.29
C ALA A 80 5.16 8.28 9.09
N MET A 81 3.91 8.32 9.55
CA MET A 81 2.94 7.25 9.43
C MET A 81 1.64 7.84 8.92
N ILE A 82 1.04 7.16 7.95
CA ILE A 82 -0.29 7.45 7.44
C ILE A 82 -1.13 6.18 7.58
N GLU A 83 -2.38 6.37 7.94
CA GLU A 83 -3.36 5.30 7.97
C GLU A 83 -4.63 5.72 7.23
N ILE A 84 -5.07 4.85 6.33
CA ILE A 84 -6.36 4.94 5.66
C ILE A 84 -7.25 3.88 6.29
N THR A 85 -8.36 4.31 6.88
CA THR A 85 -9.26 3.41 7.62
C THR A 85 -10.61 3.32 6.93
N GLY A 86 -11.27 2.17 7.07
CA GLY A 86 -12.67 2.01 6.65
C GLY A 86 -12.85 1.96 5.14
N MET A 87 -11.86 1.50 4.37
CA MET A 87 -12.03 1.32 2.93
C MET A 87 -12.90 0.10 2.67
N VAL A 88 -14.06 0.34 2.08
CA VAL A 88 -14.96 -0.73 1.63
C VAL A 88 -14.51 -1.18 0.24
N MET A 89 -14.28 -2.48 0.10
CA MET A 89 -13.86 -3.10 -1.15
C MET A 89 -14.85 -4.18 -1.56
N SER A 90 -15.20 -4.19 -2.85
CA SER A 90 -16.12 -5.13 -3.47
C SER A 90 -15.45 -6.49 -3.75
N PRO A 91 -16.25 -7.56 -3.98
CA PRO A 91 -15.71 -8.87 -4.27
C PRO A 91 -14.74 -8.88 -5.47
N GLY A 92 -13.60 -9.53 -5.30
CA GLY A 92 -12.56 -9.62 -6.34
C GLY A 92 -11.73 -8.36 -6.56
N GLU A 93 -12.03 -7.23 -5.89
CA GLU A 93 -11.16 -6.06 -5.92
C GLU A 93 -9.79 -6.38 -5.30
N LYS A 94 -8.80 -5.63 -5.74
CA LYS A 94 -7.42 -5.75 -5.30
C LYS A 94 -6.96 -4.40 -4.81
N VAL A 95 -6.06 -4.42 -3.85
CA VAL A 95 -5.40 -3.23 -3.34
C VAL A 95 -3.91 -3.31 -3.58
N TRP A 96 -3.39 -2.27 -4.19
CA TRP A 96 -1.99 -2.11 -4.51
C TRP A 96 -1.41 -0.89 -3.82
N VAL A 97 -0.10 -0.93 -3.65
CA VAL A 97 0.69 0.25 -3.33
C VAL A 97 1.71 0.46 -4.42
N ARG A 98 1.70 1.66 -4.98
CA ARG A 98 2.65 2.12 -5.96
C ARG A 98 3.63 3.07 -5.31
N PHE A 99 4.91 2.86 -5.51
CA PHE A 99 5.95 3.77 -5.03
C PHE A 99 6.24 4.83 -6.11
N GLU A 100 6.28 6.09 -5.72
CA GLU A 100 6.31 7.23 -6.67
C GLU A 100 7.64 8.00 -6.64
N LYS A 101 8.37 8.01 -5.51
CA LYS A 101 9.63 8.77 -5.37
C LYS A 101 10.75 7.94 -4.76
N SER A 102 11.88 7.87 -5.44
CA SER A 102 13.09 7.20 -4.98
C SER A 102 13.74 7.87 -3.75
N GLY A 103 14.30 7.05 -2.86
CA GLY A 103 15.15 7.52 -1.74
C GLY A 103 14.70 7.07 -0.35
N GLY A 104 13.46 6.60 -0.18
CA GLY A 104 12.94 6.13 1.11
C GLY A 104 12.63 4.63 1.17
N VAL A 105 12.39 4.14 2.39
CA VAL A 105 11.90 2.79 2.69
C VAL A 105 10.51 2.90 3.30
N LEU A 106 9.52 2.29 2.66
CA LEU A 106 8.15 2.20 3.18
C LEU A 106 7.86 0.80 3.69
N ASN A 107 7.29 0.72 4.88
CA ASN A 107 6.58 -0.46 5.36
C ASN A 107 5.09 -0.22 5.18
N VAL A 108 4.42 -1.09 4.44
CA VAL A 108 2.97 -1.00 4.23
C VAL A 108 2.29 -2.26 4.68
N ARG A 109 1.11 -2.11 5.29
CA ARG A 109 0.30 -3.21 5.78
C ARG A 109 -1.18 -2.94 5.52
N ALA A 110 -1.85 -3.89 4.87
CA ALA A 110 -3.31 -3.98 4.86
C ALA A 110 -3.78 -4.92 5.98
N TYR A 111 -4.81 -4.53 6.73
CA TYR A 111 -5.32 -5.26 7.88
C TYR A 111 -6.78 -4.90 8.19
N GLY A 112 -7.37 -5.60 9.17
CA GLY A 112 -8.73 -5.30 9.64
C GLY A 112 -9.82 -5.75 8.67
N PHE A 113 -9.57 -6.83 7.92
CA PHE A 113 -10.52 -7.42 6.97
C PHE A 113 -11.73 -7.99 7.72
N GLU A 114 -12.76 -7.16 7.89
CA GLU A 114 -14.06 -7.62 8.37
C GLU A 114 -14.84 -8.14 7.17
N GLU A 115 -15.16 -9.44 7.19
CA GLU A 115 -16.06 -10.08 6.23
C GLU A 115 -17.48 -10.05 6.83
N PRO A 116 -18.52 -9.64 6.08
CA PRO A 116 -19.90 -9.82 6.51
C PRO A 116 -20.19 -11.33 6.59
N ILE A 117 -20.76 -11.72 7.73
CA ILE A 117 -21.16 -13.10 8.08
C ILE A 117 -22.25 -13.60 7.14
#